data_AF-A0A936X1F0-F1
#
_entry.id   AF-A0A936X1F0-F1
#
_cell.length_a   1.000
_cell.length_b   1.000
_cell.length_c   1.000
_cell.angle_alpha   90.00
_cell.angle_beta   90.00
_cell.angle_gamma   90.00
#
_symmetry.space_group_name_H-M   'P 1'
#
loop_
_entity.id
_entity.type
_entity.pdbx_description
1 polymer ?
#
loop_
_entity_poly.entity_id
_entity_poly.type
_entity_poly.pdbx_seq_one_letter_code
_entity_poly.pdbx_strand_id
1 'polypeptide(L)'
;MPLAFPIGSQENLAFNINAKSSKLSDFLPVPHFQYHLSDKAYLQTELQFIAPQYIQSVLLFQTKKEVVSASNYRFMTSSIYARKLYYFNLPVVAYYSPFKNFYLGTGLQYSKLLSGIALYEDKVATSMQPGARDSLYRSTFKKFKNDSVSNKLAGHDFRFIFDANYYWHRFTVGMRYTQGLSNFVSIQLTNNTPLYTDRNKSLQFYLRYNIWEDMRKKKPALVAWR
;
A
#
# COMPACT_ATOMS: atom_id res chain seq x y z
N MET A 1 -5.55 -5.02 -13.85
CA MET A 1 -4.42 -5.48 -13.02
C MET A 1 -3.53 -4.30 -12.71
N PRO A 2 -3.67 -3.67 -11.53
CA PRO A 2 -2.75 -2.65 -11.05
C PRO A 2 -1.48 -3.27 -10.44
N LEU A 3 -0.33 -2.91 -11.00
CA LEU A 3 1.00 -3.16 -10.47
C LEU A 3 1.43 -1.91 -9.69
N ALA A 4 1.56 -2.05 -8.38
CA ALA A 4 2.10 -1.00 -7.53
C ALA A 4 3.63 -1.04 -7.57
N PHE A 5 4.25 0.10 -7.83
CA PHE A 5 5.70 0.25 -7.78
C PHE A 5 6.11 1.03 -6.54
N PRO A 6 7.21 0.65 -5.87
CA PRO A 6 7.76 1.47 -4.81
C PRO A 6 8.16 2.84 -5.38
N ILE A 7 7.83 3.90 -4.65
CA ILE A 7 8.24 5.26 -5.00
C ILE A 7 9.03 5.88 -3.84
N GLY A 8 10.08 6.64 -4.14
CA GLY A 8 10.97 7.23 -3.14
C GLY A 8 11.80 6.17 -2.40
N SER A 9 11.74 6.17 -1.07
CA SER A 9 12.51 5.28 -0.16
C SER A 9 11.83 3.92 0.11
N GLN A 10 10.78 3.58 -0.63
CA GLN A 10 10.05 2.31 -0.47
C GLN A 10 10.86 1.15 -1.07
N GLU A 11 10.85 -0.01 -0.41
CA GLU A 11 11.57 -1.20 -0.87
C GLU A 11 10.60 -2.27 -1.41
N ASN A 12 10.94 -2.88 -2.55
CA ASN A 12 10.18 -4.02 -3.07
C ASN A 12 10.54 -5.29 -2.30
N LEU A 13 9.58 -5.82 -1.54
CA LEU A 13 9.72 -7.10 -0.85
C LEU A 13 8.98 -8.21 -1.58
N ALA A 14 9.73 -9.23 -2.00
CA ALA A 14 9.25 -10.48 -2.61
C ALA A 14 8.61 -11.45 -1.60
N PHE A 15 7.91 -10.91 -0.59
CA PHE A 15 7.15 -11.68 0.38
C PHE A 15 5.65 -11.50 0.13
N ASN A 16 4.93 -12.62 0.20
CA ASN A 16 3.48 -12.68 0.12
C ASN A 16 2.82 -12.38 1.49
N ILE A 17 1.49 -12.35 1.56
CA ILE A 17 0.68 -12.03 2.75
C ILE A 17 0.92 -13.00 3.91
N ASN A 18 1.48 -14.17 3.63
CA ASN A 18 1.83 -15.18 4.62
C ASN A 18 3.33 -15.19 4.95
N ALA A 19 4.07 -14.13 4.59
CA ALA A 19 5.51 -13.98 4.79
C ALA A 19 6.36 -15.08 4.11
N LYS A 20 5.83 -15.77 3.10
CA LYS A 20 6.58 -16.73 2.30
C LYS A 20 7.19 -16.03 1.08
N SER A 21 8.39 -16.45 0.70
CA SER A 21 9.06 -15.96 -0.51
C SER A 21 8.28 -16.43 -1.73
N SER A 22 7.81 -15.49 -2.56
CA SER A 22 7.13 -15.78 -3.82
C SER A 22 7.42 -14.67 -4.82
N LYS A 23 7.82 -15.04 -6.04
CA LYS A 23 7.96 -14.10 -7.16
C LYS A 23 6.59 -13.66 -7.72
N LEU A 24 5.55 -14.48 -7.51
CA LEU A 24 4.17 -14.13 -7.78
C LEU A 24 3.64 -13.36 -6.56
N SER A 25 3.49 -12.05 -6.71
CA SER A 25 2.77 -11.24 -5.73
C SER A 25 1.31 -11.69 -5.66
N ASP A 26 0.69 -11.58 -4.48
CA ASP A 26 -0.70 -11.98 -4.18
C ASP A 26 -1.71 -11.10 -4.93
N PHE A 27 -1.68 -11.17 -6.25
CA PHE A 27 -2.50 -10.39 -7.14
C PHE A 27 -3.82 -11.12 -7.35
N LEU A 28 -4.89 -10.54 -6.82
CA LEU A 28 -6.25 -10.95 -7.09
C LEU A 28 -6.85 -10.08 -8.20
N PRO A 29 -7.72 -10.64 -9.06
CA PRO A 29 -8.52 -9.83 -9.97
C PRO A 29 -9.37 -8.84 -9.16
N VAL A 30 -9.41 -7.60 -9.63
CA VAL A 30 -10.14 -6.49 -8.99
C VAL A 30 -11.37 -6.22 -9.84
N PRO A 31 -12.59 -6.53 -9.37
CA PRO A 31 -13.79 -6.10 -10.06
C PRO A 31 -13.91 -4.58 -9.97
N HIS A 32 -14.32 -3.98 -11.09
CA HIS A 32 -14.58 -2.55 -11.20
C HIS A 32 -15.95 -2.31 -11.82
N PHE A 33 -16.55 -1.19 -11.43
CA PHE A 33 -17.85 -0.74 -11.92
C PHE A 33 -17.68 0.67 -12.47
N GLN A 34 -18.21 0.91 -13.67
CA GLN A 34 -18.20 2.21 -14.33
C GLN A 34 -19.64 2.66 -14.59
N TYR A 35 -19.94 3.89 -14.21
CA TYR A 35 -21.22 4.54 -14.46
C TYR A 35 -21.00 5.78 -15.33
N HIS A 36 -21.42 5.71 -16.59
CA HIS A 36 -21.25 6.80 -17.54
C HIS A 36 -22.34 7.86 -17.37
N LEU A 37 -21.93 9.06 -16.95
CA LEU A 37 -22.79 10.23 -16.83
C LEU A 37 -23.01 10.90 -18.19
N SER A 38 -22.00 10.85 -19.05
CA SER A 38 -22.03 11.33 -20.44
C SER A 38 -20.97 10.60 -21.26
N ASP A 39 -20.88 10.92 -22.55
CA ASP A 39 -19.83 10.38 -23.43
C ASP A 39 -18.42 10.80 -22.99
N LYS A 40 -18.29 11.87 -22.19
CA LYS A 40 -17.02 12.42 -21.72
C LYS A 40 -16.76 12.21 -20.24
N ALA A 41 -17.73 11.75 -19.47
CA ALA A 41 -17.60 11.66 -18.02
C ALA A 41 -18.20 10.38 -17.47
N TYR A 42 -17.47 9.71 -16.57
CA TYR A 42 -17.94 8.54 -15.85
C TYR A 42 -17.44 8.52 -14.42
N LEU A 43 -18.20 7.86 -13.55
CA LEU A 43 -17.79 7.53 -12.20
C LEU A 43 -17.31 6.08 -12.18
N GLN A 44 -16.25 5.78 -11.44
CA GLN A 44 -15.74 4.42 -11.28
C GLN A 44 -15.52 4.08 -9.81
N THR A 45 -15.81 2.83 -9.46
CA THR A 45 -15.41 2.24 -8.19
C THR A 45 -14.83 0.84 -8.38
N GLU A 46 -14.01 0.40 -7.43
CA GLU A 46 -13.31 -0.90 -7.46
C GLU A 46 -13.36 -1.55 -6.08
N LEU A 47 -13.28 -2.88 -6.03
CA LEU A 47 -13.14 -3.62 -4.78
C LEU A 47 -11.80 -4.35 -4.75
N GLN A 48 -10.84 -3.83 -3.99
CA GLN A 48 -9.50 -4.41 -3.87
C GLN A 48 -9.35 -5.08 -2.50
N PHE A 49 -9.46 -6.42 -2.44
CA PHE A 49 -9.50 -7.13 -1.16
C PHE A 49 -8.14 -7.34 -0.50
N ILE A 50 -7.07 -7.53 -1.27
CA ILE A 50 -5.72 -7.78 -0.75
C ILE A 50 -4.75 -6.93 -1.57
N ALA A 51 -4.78 -5.62 -1.35
CA ALA A 51 -3.91 -4.69 -2.08
C ALA A 51 -2.56 -4.57 -1.34
N PRO A 52 -1.45 -5.05 -1.91
CA PRO A 52 -0.14 -4.86 -1.33
C PRO A 52 0.28 -3.39 -1.42
N GLN A 53 0.89 -2.89 -0.36
CA GLN A 53 1.46 -1.56 -0.31
C GLN A 53 2.87 -1.61 0.28
N TYR A 54 3.82 -1.14 -0.52
CA TYR A 54 5.20 -0.94 -0.09
C TYR A 54 5.30 0.31 0.78
N ILE A 55 6.06 0.20 1.86
CA ILE A 55 6.37 1.29 2.78
C ILE A 55 7.88 1.35 2.98
N GLN A 56 8.38 2.48 3.47
CA GLN A 56 9.72 2.51 4.02
C GLN A 56 9.80 1.61 5.27
N SER A 57 10.97 1.09 5.58
CA SER A 57 11.18 0.32 6.82
C SER A 57 10.94 1.19 8.04
N VAL A 58 9.84 0.94 8.76
CA VAL A 58 9.48 1.70 9.97
C VAL A 58 9.74 0.86 11.21
N LEU A 59 10.58 1.36 12.12
CA LEU A 59 10.81 0.74 13.43
C LEU A 59 9.58 0.95 14.32
N LEU A 60 8.82 -0.11 14.56
CA LEU A 60 7.60 -0.06 15.36
C LEU A 60 7.87 -0.29 16.84
N PHE A 61 8.84 -1.15 17.16
CA PHE A 61 9.11 -1.56 18.53
C PHE A 61 10.59 -1.87 18.71
N GLN A 62 11.14 -1.50 19.85
CA GLN A 62 12.49 -1.84 20.26
C GLN A 62 12.50 -2.14 21.76
N THR A 63 13.15 -3.21 22.16
CA THR A 63 13.38 -3.52 23.58
C THR A 63 14.80 -4.01 23.77
N LYS A 64 15.43 -3.59 24.86
CA LYS A 64 16.74 -4.07 25.29
C LYS A 64 16.55 -4.94 26.53
N LYS A 65 17.09 -6.15 26.50
CA LYS A 65 17.14 -7.06 27.65
C LYS A 65 18.58 -7.43 27.94
N GLU A 66 18.93 -7.44 29.22
CA GLU A 66 20.19 -7.99 29.67
C GLU A 66 20.09 -9.53 29.65
N VAL A 67 21.07 -10.18 29.02
CA VAL A 67 21.18 -11.63 29.00
C VAL A 67 22.40 -11.98 29.83
N VAL A 68 22.15 -12.29 31.10
CA VAL A 68 23.19 -12.53 32.11
C VAL A 68 24.00 -13.78 31.75
N SER A 69 25.33 -13.63 31.71
CA SER A 69 26.29 -14.72 31.84
C SER A 69 27.31 -14.28 32.87
N ALA A 70 27.63 -15.13 33.85
CA ALA A 70 28.32 -14.83 35.12
C ALA A 70 29.69 -14.11 35.06
N SER A 71 30.18 -13.74 33.88
CA SER A 71 31.44 -13.04 33.65
C SER A 71 31.44 -12.09 32.44
N ASN A 72 30.32 -11.95 31.71
CA ASN A 72 30.22 -11.09 30.52
C ASN A 72 28.82 -10.48 30.39
N TYR A 73 28.73 -9.15 30.46
CA TYR A 73 27.49 -8.42 30.17
C TYR A 73 27.17 -8.51 28.68
N ARG A 74 26.03 -9.13 28.36
CA ARG A 74 25.46 -9.15 27.01
C ARG A 74 24.11 -8.48 27.01
N PHE A 75 23.89 -7.62 26.03
CA PHE A 75 22.58 -7.00 25.80
C PHE A 75 21.99 -7.56 24.52
N MET A 76 20.76 -8.03 24.61
CA MET A 76 19.97 -8.40 23.45
C MET A 76 19.00 -7.25 23.13
N THR A 77 19.13 -6.70 21.92
CA THR A 77 18.21 -5.70 21.39
C THR A 77 17.29 -6.39 20.39
N SER A 78 16.00 -6.44 20.72
CA SER A 78 14.94 -6.93 19.83
C SER A 78 14.25 -5.74 19.16
N SER A 79 14.26 -5.70 17.84
CA SER A 79 13.67 -4.65 17.01
C SER A 79 12.64 -5.23 16.04
N ILE A 80 11.52 -4.53 15.87
CA ILE A 80 10.44 -4.92 14.95
C ILE A 80 10.26 -3.82 13.92
N TYR A 81 10.52 -4.12 12.65
CA TYR A 81 10.38 -3.19 11.54
C TYR A 81 9.22 -3.56 10.63
N ALA A 82 8.23 -2.69 10.45
CA ALA A 82 7.23 -2.88 9.41
C ALA A 82 7.82 -2.58 8.03
N ARG A 83 7.50 -3.43 7.05
CA ARG A 83 8.08 -3.32 5.71
C ARG A 83 7.06 -3.36 4.57
N LYS A 84 5.93 -4.04 4.76
CA LYS A 84 4.87 -4.17 3.75
C LYS A 84 3.51 -4.26 4.41
N LEU A 85 2.51 -3.60 3.84
CA LEU A 85 1.14 -3.57 4.37
C LEU A 85 0.16 -4.12 3.34
N TYR A 86 -0.94 -4.70 3.81
CA TYR A 86 -2.04 -5.20 2.98
C TYR A 86 -3.33 -4.52 3.40
N TYR A 87 -4.00 -3.92 2.41
CA TYR A 87 -5.23 -3.15 2.63
C TYR A 87 -6.40 -3.75 1.84
N PHE A 88 -7.61 -3.56 2.40
CA PHE A 88 -8.83 -3.50 1.62
C PHE A 88 -8.98 -2.07 1.11
N ASN A 89 -9.07 -1.86 -0.20
CA ASN A 89 -9.29 -0.53 -0.79
C ASN A 89 -10.63 -0.47 -1.51
N LEU A 90 -11.31 0.65 -1.30
CA LEU A 90 -12.53 1.07 -1.99
C LEU A 90 -12.30 2.47 -2.58
N PRO A 91 -11.73 2.57 -3.80
CA PRO A 91 -11.62 3.83 -4.51
C PRO A 91 -12.96 4.23 -5.15
N VAL A 92 -13.24 5.53 -5.15
CA VAL A 92 -14.32 6.16 -5.92
C VAL A 92 -13.70 7.32 -6.68
N VAL A 93 -13.73 7.26 -8.02
CA VAL A 93 -13.03 8.19 -8.90
C VAL A 93 -13.98 8.72 -9.95
N ALA A 94 -14.02 10.04 -10.11
CA ALA A 94 -14.72 10.69 -11.21
C ALA A 94 -13.72 10.97 -12.34
N TYR A 95 -14.08 10.59 -13.56
CA TYR A 95 -13.26 10.76 -14.75
C TYR A 95 -13.89 11.72 -15.74
N TYR A 96 -13.05 12.50 -16.41
CA TYR A 96 -13.40 13.38 -17.51
C TYR A 96 -12.45 13.20 -18.69
N SER A 97 -12.98 13.25 -19.91
CA SER A 97 -12.25 13.05 -21.16
C SER A 97 -11.95 14.37 -21.88
N PRO A 98 -10.73 14.92 -21.75
CA PRO A 98 -10.34 16.10 -22.51
C PRO A 98 -10.07 15.78 -23.99
N PHE A 99 -9.62 14.56 -24.30
CA PHE A 99 -9.35 14.06 -25.65
C PHE A 99 -9.97 12.69 -25.84
N LYS A 100 -10.33 12.33 -27.08
CA LYS A 100 -10.92 11.03 -27.39
C LYS A 100 -10.09 9.89 -26.79
N ASN A 101 -10.76 8.98 -26.09
CA ASN A 101 -10.19 7.81 -25.43
C ASN A 101 -9.23 8.09 -24.26
N PHE A 102 -8.91 9.34 -23.95
CA PHE A 102 -8.07 9.70 -22.82
C PHE A 102 -8.94 10.27 -21.70
N TYR A 103 -8.75 9.77 -20.48
CA TYR A 103 -9.49 10.20 -19.31
C TYR A 103 -8.55 10.58 -18.18
N LEU A 104 -8.85 11.71 -17.55
CA LEU A 104 -8.25 12.14 -16.30
C LEU A 104 -9.27 11.98 -15.19
N GLY A 105 -8.83 11.46 -14.05
CA GLY A 105 -9.68 11.18 -12.92
C GLY A 105 -9.10 11.69 -11.62
N THR A 106 -10.01 12.06 -10.73
CA THR A 106 -9.70 12.43 -9.35
C THR A 106 -10.74 11.82 -8.41
N GLY A 107 -10.33 11.52 -7.18
CA GLY A 107 -11.24 10.88 -6.25
C GLY A 107 -10.65 10.59 -4.88
N LEU A 108 -11.39 9.78 -4.14
CA LEU A 108 -11.03 9.36 -2.79
C LEU A 108 -10.99 7.83 -2.70
N GLN A 109 -10.07 7.33 -1.88
CA GLN A 109 -9.93 5.92 -1.56
C GLN A 109 -10.10 5.73 -0.07
N TYR A 110 -11.08 4.92 0.31
CA TYR A 110 -11.10 4.34 1.65
C TYR A 110 -10.18 3.12 1.67
N SER A 111 -9.24 3.07 2.63
CA SER A 111 -8.29 1.97 2.79
C SER A 111 -8.36 1.45 4.22
N LYS A 112 -8.58 0.14 4.41
CA LYS A 112 -8.60 -0.52 5.72
C LYS A 112 -7.46 -1.51 5.84
N LEU A 113 -6.61 -1.37 6.86
CA LEU A 113 -5.48 -2.25 7.10
C LEU A 113 -6.00 -3.65 7.48
N LEU A 114 -5.54 -4.67 6.74
CA LEU A 114 -5.91 -6.06 6.99
C LEU A 114 -4.80 -6.82 7.73
N SER A 115 -3.55 -6.58 7.32
CA SER A 115 -2.35 -7.19 7.91
C SER A 115 -1.10 -6.49 7.38
N GLY A 116 0.06 -6.78 7.96
CA GLY A 116 1.34 -6.41 7.40
C GLY A 116 2.41 -7.45 7.62
N ILE A 117 3.58 -7.20 7.03
CA ILE A 117 4.80 -7.99 7.19
C ILE A 117 5.81 -7.15 7.95
N ALA A 118 6.30 -7.70 9.04
CA ALA A 118 7.35 -7.10 9.84
C ALA A 118 8.60 -8.00 9.86
N LEU A 119 9.75 -7.35 9.91
CA LEU A 119 11.05 -7.94 10.15
C LEU A 119 11.35 -7.87 11.65
N TYR A 120 11.55 -9.02 12.27
CA TYR A 120 11.98 -9.16 13.66
C TYR A 120 13.49 -9.40 13.66
N GLU A 121 14.24 -8.46 14.23
CA GLU A 121 15.69 -8.56 14.37
C GLU A 121 16.07 -8.64 15.84
N ASP A 122 16.84 -9.65 16.21
CA ASP A 122 17.51 -9.75 17.50
C ASP A 122 19.02 -9.54 17.27
N LYS A 123 19.58 -8.52 17.91
CA LYS A 123 21.02 -8.23 17.89
C LYS A 123 21.58 -8.45 19.28
N VAL A 124 22.74 -9.11 19.36
CA VAL A 124 23.47 -9.31 20.62
C VAL A 124 24.73 -8.46 20.58
N ALA A 125 24.82 -7.54 21.53
CA ALA A 125 25.99 -6.73 21.79
C ALA A 125 26.78 -7.34 22.96
N THR A 126 28.09 -7.51 22.76
CA THR A 126 29.00 -8.02 23.79
C THR A 126 29.75 -6.83 24.39
N SER A 127 29.52 -6.51 25.67
CA SER A 127 30.13 -5.41 26.43
C SER A 127 29.69 -3.97 26.09
N MET A 128 29.78 -3.10 27.10
CA MET A 128 29.55 -1.64 27.01
C MET A 128 30.75 -0.85 26.42
N GLN A 129 31.66 -1.50 25.69
CA GLN A 129 32.79 -0.80 25.06
C GLN A 129 32.37 -0.09 23.76
N PRO A 130 32.75 1.18 23.55
CA PRO A 130 32.58 1.85 22.26
C PRO A 130 33.38 1.08 21.18
N GLY A 131 32.69 0.49 20.20
CA GLY A 131 33.33 -0.29 19.13
C GLY A 131 33.12 -1.80 19.20
N ALA A 132 32.38 -2.32 20.20
CA ALA A 132 31.94 -3.71 20.20
C ALA A 132 31.08 -4.01 18.96
N ARG A 133 31.42 -5.07 18.22
CA ARG A 133 30.66 -5.49 17.03
C ARG A 133 29.35 -6.15 17.46
N ASP A 134 28.23 -5.52 17.13
CA ASP A 134 26.92 -6.14 17.23
C ASP A 134 26.86 -7.36 16.32
N SER A 135 26.54 -8.53 16.89
CA SER A 135 26.27 -9.73 16.11
C SER A 135 24.76 -9.83 15.86
N LEU A 136 24.36 -9.92 14.59
CA LEU A 136 22.98 -10.23 14.23
C LEU A 136 22.72 -11.68 14.65
N TYR A 137 21.88 -11.87 15.66
CA TYR A 137 21.58 -13.18 16.21
C TYR A 137 20.45 -13.86 15.43
N ARG A 138 19.39 -13.11 15.14
CA ARG A 138 18.24 -13.64 14.40
C ARG A 138 17.57 -12.55 13.58
N SER A 139 17.17 -12.88 12.37
CA SER A 139 16.33 -12.02 11.54
C SER A 139 15.24 -12.87 10.90
N THR A 140 13.97 -12.53 11.13
CA THR A 140 12.84 -13.30 10.58
C THR A 140 11.69 -12.38 10.17
N PHE A 141 11.10 -12.65 9.00
CA PHE A 141 9.87 -12.00 8.58
C PHE A 141 8.67 -12.71 9.21
N LYS A 142 7.73 -11.96 9.76
CA LYS A 142 6.47 -12.49 10.27
C LYS A 142 5.31 -11.59 9.84
N LYS A 143 4.16 -12.22 9.59
CA LYS A 143 2.89 -11.52 9.43
C LYS A 143 2.42 -11.01 10.79
N PHE A 144 1.91 -9.79 10.81
CA PHE A 144 1.25 -9.20 11.98
C PHE A 144 -0.18 -8.80 11.62
N LYS A 145 -1.12 -9.02 12.54
CA LYS A 145 -2.54 -8.69 12.39
C LYS A 145 -3.21 -8.71 13.77
N ASN A 146 -3.96 -7.66 14.10
CA ASN A 146 -4.70 -7.52 15.36
C ASN A 146 -3.83 -7.78 16.60
N ASP A 147 -2.56 -7.41 16.53
CA ASP A 147 -1.58 -7.51 17.60
C ASP A 147 -1.06 -6.12 18.02
N SER A 148 -0.21 -6.09 19.05
CA SER A 148 0.40 -4.85 19.57
C SER A 148 1.23 -4.10 18.53
N VAL A 149 1.74 -4.79 17.51
CA VAL A 149 2.48 -4.20 16.39
C VAL A 149 1.51 -3.49 15.44
N SER A 150 0.40 -4.14 15.08
CA SER A 150 -0.63 -3.56 14.21
C SER A 150 -1.33 -2.35 14.83
N ASN A 151 -1.49 -2.31 16.16
CA ASN A 151 -2.12 -1.20 16.89
C ASN A 151 -1.30 0.11 16.84
N LYS A 152 -0.02 0.03 16.44
CA LYS A 152 0.82 1.22 16.20
C LYS A 152 0.61 1.86 14.83
N LEU A 153 -0.19 1.22 13.98
CA LEU A 153 -0.52 1.69 12.64
C LEU A 153 -1.99 2.10 12.59
N ALA A 154 -2.30 3.08 11.73
CA ALA A 154 -3.68 3.46 11.47
C ALA A 154 -4.44 2.30 10.83
N GLY A 155 -5.53 1.85 11.48
CA GLY A 155 -6.37 0.77 10.97
C GLY A 155 -7.17 1.16 9.72
N HIS A 156 -7.38 2.45 9.48
CA HIS A 156 -8.06 3.00 8.31
C HIS A 156 -7.38 4.28 7.84
N ASP A 157 -7.46 4.57 6.55
CA ASP A 157 -6.86 5.74 5.92
C ASP A 157 -7.70 6.17 4.71
N PHE A 158 -7.92 7.48 4.59
CA PHE A 158 -8.48 8.07 3.38
C PHE A 158 -7.36 8.60 2.50
N ARG A 159 -7.41 8.31 1.20
CA ARG A 159 -6.38 8.72 0.26
C ARG A 159 -6.97 9.49 -0.90
N PHE A 160 -6.28 10.55 -1.29
CA PHE A 160 -6.54 11.24 -2.53
C PHE A 160 -6.03 10.40 -3.71
N ILE A 161 -6.78 10.37 -4.81
CA ILE A 161 -6.41 9.68 -6.05
C ILE A 161 -6.29 10.71 -7.17
N PHE A 162 -5.21 10.61 -7.94
CA PHE A 162 -5.11 11.16 -9.28
C PHE A 162 -4.86 10.01 -10.27
N ASP A 163 -5.62 9.97 -11.36
CA ASP A 163 -5.59 8.86 -12.30
C ASP A 163 -5.62 9.39 -13.74
N ALA A 164 -4.80 8.79 -14.61
CA ALA A 164 -4.81 9.06 -16.04
C ALA A 164 -4.89 7.73 -16.78
N ASN A 165 -5.84 7.60 -17.70
CA ASN A 165 -5.98 6.37 -18.46
C ASN A 165 -6.35 6.60 -19.92
N TYR A 166 -6.02 5.59 -20.72
CA TYR A 166 -6.30 5.50 -22.12
C TYR A 166 -7.14 4.26 -22.41
N TYR A 167 -8.25 4.48 -23.10
CA TYR A 167 -9.24 3.48 -23.44
C TYR A 167 -9.03 2.98 -24.88
N TRP A 168 -8.79 1.69 -25.04
CA TRP A 168 -8.55 1.07 -26.33
C TRP A 168 -9.39 -0.19 -26.48
N HIS A 169 -10.43 -0.12 -27.32
CA HIS A 169 -11.44 -1.18 -27.49
C HIS A 169 -12.16 -1.54 -26.19
N ARG A 170 -11.79 -2.63 -25.53
CA ARG A 170 -12.29 -3.04 -24.21
C ARG A 170 -11.19 -2.99 -23.14
N PHE A 171 -10.00 -2.55 -23.53
CA PHE A 171 -8.86 -2.43 -22.66
C PHE A 171 -8.73 -1.01 -22.15
N THR A 172 -8.28 -0.87 -20.90
CA THR A 172 -7.88 0.41 -20.34
C THR A 172 -6.49 0.29 -19.79
N VAL A 173 -5.57 1.11 -20.30
CA VAL A 173 -4.21 1.24 -19.76
C VAL A 173 -4.15 2.54 -18.99
N GLY A 174 -3.66 2.52 -17.75
CA GLY A 174 -3.61 3.73 -16.96
C GLY A 174 -2.53 3.75 -15.90
N MET A 175 -2.36 4.95 -15.36
CA MET A 175 -1.47 5.25 -14.26
C MET A 175 -2.28 5.92 -13.16
N ARG A 176 -2.08 5.47 -11.92
CA ARG A 176 -2.76 6.00 -10.73
C ARG A 176 -1.74 6.39 -9.68
N TYR A 177 -1.81 7.63 -9.23
CA TYR A 177 -1.13 8.13 -8.05
C TYR A 177 -2.12 8.20 -6.88
N THR A 178 -1.71 7.71 -5.72
CA THR A 178 -2.50 7.80 -4.48
C THR A 178 -1.68 8.41 -3.36
N GLN A 179 -2.30 9.29 -2.58
CA GLN A 179 -1.67 9.92 -1.42
C GLN A 179 -2.60 9.92 -0.21
N GLY A 180 -2.14 9.34 0.89
CA GLY A 180 -2.82 9.32 2.18
C GLY A 180 -3.01 10.73 2.72
N LEU A 181 -4.21 11.00 3.20
CA LEU A 181 -4.58 12.26 3.85
C LEU A 181 -4.14 12.25 5.32
N SER A 182 -4.07 11.06 5.92
CA SER A 182 -3.65 10.84 7.30
C SER A 182 -2.26 10.18 7.38
N ASN A 183 -1.61 10.34 8.52
CA ASN A 183 -0.37 9.62 8.81
C ASN A 183 -0.71 8.18 9.20
N PHE A 184 -0.18 7.20 8.47
CA PHE A 184 -0.46 5.79 8.76
C PHE A 184 0.34 5.28 9.96
N VAL A 185 1.39 6.02 10.33
CA VAL A 185 2.23 5.74 11.49
C VAL A 185 2.58 7.04 12.18
N SER A 186 2.50 7.03 13.51
CA SER A 186 2.93 8.12 14.39
C SER A 186 3.50 7.48 15.66
N ILE A 187 4.82 7.38 15.73
CA ILE A 187 5.49 6.64 16.80
C ILE A 187 6.62 7.48 17.39
N GLN A 188 6.63 7.50 18.72
CA GLN A 188 7.74 7.94 19.53
C GLN A 188 8.23 6.74 20.34
N LEU A 189 9.49 6.33 20.15
CA LEU A 189 10.02 5.09 20.76
C LEU A 189 10.42 5.29 22.22
N THR A 190 10.95 6.47 22.54
CA THR A 190 11.24 6.96 23.89
C THR A 190 10.98 8.47 23.96
N ASN A 191 10.80 9.03 25.16
CA ASN A 191 10.52 10.47 25.34
C ASN A 191 11.57 11.40 24.71
N ASN A 192 12.78 10.90 24.45
CA ASN A 192 13.88 11.67 23.86
C ASN A 192 14.07 11.41 22.35
N THR A 193 13.26 10.54 21.74
CA THR A 193 13.27 10.34 20.28
C THR A 193 12.29 11.29 19.60
N PRO A 194 12.63 11.85 18.43
CA PRO A 194 11.70 12.66 17.67
C PRO A 194 10.51 11.81 17.21
N LEU A 195 9.34 12.44 17.11
CA LEU A 195 8.14 11.80 16.59
C LEU A 195 8.35 11.43 15.12
N TYR A 196 8.31 10.13 14.80
CA TYR A 196 8.31 9.67 13.42
C TYR A 196 6.88 9.64 12.89
N THR A 197 6.64 10.30 11.76
CA THR A 197 5.36 10.25 11.05
C THR A 197 5.59 9.99 9.57
N ASP A 198 4.70 9.20 8.96
CA ASP A 198 4.74 8.94 7.53
C ASP A 198 3.33 8.77 6.95
N ARG A 199 3.18 9.06 5.66
CA ARG A 199 1.92 8.97 4.90
C ARG A 199 2.06 7.97 3.77
N ASN A 200 0.99 7.23 3.55
CA ASN A 200 0.90 6.27 2.47
C ASN A 200 0.96 6.98 1.11
N LYS A 201 1.91 6.62 0.26
CA LYS A 201 1.95 7.08 -1.14
C LYS A 201 2.17 5.89 -2.05
N SER A 202 1.55 5.88 -3.23
CA SER A 202 1.79 4.83 -4.22
C SER A 202 1.60 5.33 -5.64
N LEU A 203 2.38 4.81 -6.56
CA LEU A 203 2.21 4.96 -8.00
C LEU A 203 1.97 3.58 -8.60
N GLN A 204 0.92 3.46 -9.41
CA GLN A 204 0.46 2.20 -9.95
C GLN A 204 0.28 2.32 -11.46
N PHE A 205 0.73 1.30 -12.19
CA PHE A 205 0.38 1.11 -13.60
C PHE A 205 -0.60 -0.04 -13.71
N TYR A 206 -1.63 0.11 -14.54
CA TYR A 206 -2.66 -0.90 -14.63
C TYR A 206 -3.16 -1.16 -16.04
N LEU A 207 -3.59 -2.41 -16.26
CA LEU A 207 -4.33 -2.84 -17.45
C LEU A 207 -5.68 -3.42 -17.03
N ARG A 208 -6.80 -2.79 -17.40
CA ARG A 208 -8.16 -3.33 -17.17
C ARG A 208 -8.71 -3.89 -18.47
N TYR A 209 -9.61 -4.87 -18.33
CA TYR A 209 -10.43 -5.38 -19.41
C TYR A 209 -11.89 -5.30 -18.97
N ASN A 210 -12.72 -4.70 -19.80
CA ASN A 210 -14.16 -4.60 -19.57
C ASN A 210 -14.85 -5.85 -20.10
N ILE A 211 -15.40 -6.65 -19.18
CA ILE A 211 -16.10 -7.89 -19.50
C ILE A 211 -17.46 -7.59 -20.15
N TRP A 212 -18.14 -6.55 -19.64
CA TRP A 212 -19.45 -6.13 -20.11
C TRP A 212 -19.52 -4.60 -20.20
N GLU A 213 -20.11 -4.11 -21.28
CA GLU A 213 -20.33 -2.69 -21.56
C GLU A 213 -21.73 -2.53 -22.15
N ASP A 214 -22.58 -1.75 -21.49
CA ASP A 214 -23.85 -1.29 -22.05
C ASP A 214 -23.68 0.16 -22.51
N MET A 215 -23.05 0.33 -23.67
CA MET A 215 -23.00 1.65 -24.31
C MET A 215 -24.36 1.91 -24.94
N ARG A 216 -25.22 2.65 -24.23
CA ARG A 216 -26.40 3.28 -24.81
C ARG A 216 -25.96 4.27 -25.88
N LYS A 217 -25.68 3.79 -27.09
CA LYS A 217 -25.53 4.63 -28.27
C LYS A 217 -26.85 5.39 -28.42
N LYS A 218 -26.84 6.69 -28.17
CA LYS A 218 -27.96 7.55 -28.57
C LYS A 218 -28.18 7.31 -30.06
N LYS A 219 -29.34 6.73 -30.41
CA LYS A 219 -29.79 6.69 -31.80
C LYS A 219 -29.76 8.14 -32.31
N PRO A 220 -29.21 8.41 -33.51
CA PRO A 220 -29.33 9.73 -34.10
C PRO A 220 -30.81 10.08 -34.14
N ALA A 221 -31.17 11.25 -33.61
CA ALA A 221 -32.52 11.77 -33.75
C ALA A 221 -32.80 11.85 -35.25
N LEU A 222 -33.73 11.02 -35.73
CA LEU A 222 -34.28 11.14 -37.06
C LEU A 222 -34.90 12.54 -37.13
N VAL A 223 -34.22 13.44 -37.84
CA VAL A 223 -34.79 14.72 -38.24
C VAL A 223 -35.91 14.39 -39.21
N ALA A 224 -37.14 14.36 -38.70
CA ALA A 224 -38.32 14.32 -39.53
C ALA A 224 -38.48 15.71 -40.17
N TRP A 225 -37.94 15.86 -41.36
CA TRP A 225 -38.43 16.88 -42.29
C TRP A 225 -39.79 16.40 -42.79
N ARG A 226 -40.86 17.06 -42.36
CA ARG A 226 -42.12 17.19 -43.10
C ARG A 226 -42.95 18.30 -42.51
#